data_AF-A0A7Y8GA80-F1
#
_entry.id   AF-A0A7Y8GA80-F1
#
_cell.length_a   1.000
_cell.length_b   1.000
_cell.length_c   1.000
_cell.angle_alpha   90.00
_cell.angle_beta   90.00
_cell.angle_gamma   90.00
#
_symmetry.space_group_name_H-M   'P 1'
#
loop_
_entity.id
_entity.type
_entity.pdbx_description
1 polymer ?
#
loop_
_entity_poly.entity_id
_entity_poly.type
_entity_poly.pdbx_seq_one_letter_code
_entity_poly.pdbx_strand_id
1 'polypeptide(L)' 'MSDSAEKQVAVARLLELQQILAAAEKDLAGWKDYDYRRRDGSMRQDQMHEEEGQRLRDAVYHARQAVEAQKQAIAKLP' A
#
# COMPACT_ATOMS: atom_id res chain seq x y z
N MET A 1 21.08 27.03 6.07
CA MET A 1 20.59 25.63 6.04
C MET A 1 19.17 25.66 5.46
N SER A 2 19.05 25.93 4.15
CA SER A 2 17.73 25.91 3.51
C SER A 2 17.48 24.44 3.16
N ASP A 3 16.51 23.78 3.78
CA ASP A 3 15.96 22.57 3.17
C ASP A 3 15.52 22.97 1.76
N SER A 4 16.24 22.48 0.74
CA SER A 4 15.96 22.81 -0.66
C SER A 4 14.48 22.55 -0.94
N ALA A 5 13.84 23.40 -1.74
CA ALA A 5 12.43 23.21 -2.12
C ALA A 5 12.17 21.79 -2.67
N GLU A 6 13.18 21.20 -3.31
CA GLU A 6 13.19 19.81 -3.79
C GLU A 6 13.01 18.79 -2.65
N LYS A 7 13.68 19.00 -1.52
CA LYS A 7 13.57 18.12 -0.35
C LYS A 7 12.20 18.24 0.31
N GLN A 8 11.63 19.44 0.36
CA GLN A 8 10.27 19.64 0.87
C GLN A 8 9.22 18.92 -0.01
N VAL A 9 9.34 19.04 -1.33
CA VAL A 9 8.49 18.32 -2.29
C VAL A 9 8.67 16.81 -2.14
N ALA A 10 9.89 16.32 -2.00
CA ALA A 10 10.16 14.90 -1.83
C ALA A 10 9.57 14.33 -0.53
N VAL A 11 9.60 15.10 0.57
CA VAL A 11 8.97 14.74 1.85
C VAL A 11 7.45 14.77 1.75
N ALA A 12 6.86 15.77 1.09
CA ALA A 12 5.42 15.79 0.82
C ALA A 12 4.98 14.56 0.03
N ARG A 13 5.74 14.19 -1.00
CA ARG A 13 5.48 12.96 -1.76
C ARG A 13 5.59 11.70 -0.91
N LEU A 14 6.55 11.64 0.02
CA LEU A 14 6.64 10.52 0.96
C LEU A 14 5.40 10.40 1.84
N LEU A 15 4.87 11.52 2.34
CA LEU A 15 3.65 11.54 3.15
C LEU A 15 2.43 11.03 2.35
N GLU A 16 2.28 11.45 1.10
CA GLU A 16 1.23 10.92 0.21
C GLU A 16 1.35 9.40 0.03
N LEU A 17 2.56 8.90 -0.24
CA LEU A 17 2.80 7.47 -0.41
C LEU A 17 2.53 6.67 0.87
N GLN A 18 2.83 7.24 2.04
CA GLN A 18 2.48 6.63 3.33
C GLN A 18 0.97 6.55 3.55
N GLN A 19 0.21 7.57 3.13
CA GLN A 19 -1.26 7.53 3.20
C GLN A 19 -1.83 6.46 2.26
N ILE A 20 -1.29 6.35 1.04
CA ILE A 20 -1.66 5.30 0.08
C ILE A 20 -1.37 3.90 0.66
N LEU A 21 -0.20 3.73 1.28
CA LEU A 21 0.15 2.47 1.94
C LEU A 21 -0.82 2.15 3.08
N ALA A 22 -1.12 3.11 3.95
CA ALA A 22 -2.05 2.91 5.05
C ALA A 22 -3.46 2.54 4.56
N ALA A 23 -3.92 3.15 3.47
CA ALA A 23 -5.20 2.81 2.85
C ALA A 23 -5.19 1.37 2.30
N ALA A 24 -4.16 0.99 1.55
CA ALA A 24 -4.03 -0.36 1.00
C ALA A 24 -3.95 -1.43 2.12
N GLU A 25 -3.23 -1.15 3.21
CA GLU A 25 -3.15 -2.04 4.36
C GLU A 25 -4.49 -2.18 5.07
N LYS A 26 -5.27 -1.10 5.18
CA LYS A 26 -6.63 -1.12 5.72
C LYS A 26 -7.57 -1.95 4.85
N ASP A 27 -7.51 -1.81 3.53
CA ASP A 27 -8.33 -2.58 2.60
C ASP A 27 -7.99 -4.07 2.66
N LEU A 28 -6.69 -4.42 2.69
CA LEU A 28 -6.25 -5.80 2.86
C LEU A 28 -6.68 -6.39 4.22
N ALA A 29 -6.61 -5.60 5.29
CA ALA A 29 -7.09 -6.03 6.61
C ALA A 29 -8.60 -6.29 6.60
N GLY A 30 -9.38 -5.39 6.00
CA GLY A 30 -10.83 -5.55 5.86
C GLY A 30 -11.20 -6.80 5.05
N TRP A 31 -10.46 -7.08 3.97
CA TRP A 31 -10.63 -8.31 3.20
C TRP A 31 -10.29 -9.55 4.04
N LYS A 32 -9.18 -9.57 4.79
CA LYS A 32 -8.81 -10.69 5.67
C LYS A 32 -9.85 -10.95 6.77
N ASP A 33 -10.40 -9.89 7.36
CA ASP A 33 -11.44 -10.00 8.38
C ASP A 33 -12.74 -10.54 7.81
N TYR A 34 -13.07 -10.21 6.55
CA TYR A 34 -14.21 -10.79 5.85
C TYR A 34 -13.96 -12.26 5.51
N ASP A 35 -12.80 -12.59 4.94
CA ASP A 35 -12.39 -13.96 4.60
C ASP A 35 -12.46 -14.88 5.83
N TYR A 36 -11.92 -14.44 6.96
CA TYR A 36 -11.97 -15.19 8.23
C TYR A 36 -13.40 -15.45 8.73
N ARG A 37 -14.33 -14.50 8.50
CA ARG A 37 -15.73 -14.61 8.95
C ARG A 37 -16.63 -15.33 7.95
N ARG A 38 -16.12 -15.62 6.75
CA ARG A 38 -16.89 -16.23 5.68
C ARG A 38 -17.21 -17.67 6.03
N ARG A 39 -18.51 -18.01 6.06
CA ARG A 39 -19.00 -19.35 6.43
C ARG A 39 -19.43 -20.19 5.23
N ASP A 40 -19.51 -19.58 4.05
CA ASP A 40 -20.01 -20.17 2.83
C ASP A 40 -19.32 -19.64 1.57
N GLY A 41 -19.16 -20.53 0.60
CA GLY A 41 -18.60 -20.22 -0.70
C GLY A 41 -18.89 -21.32 -1.71
N SER A 42 -19.33 -20.91 -2.90
CA SER A 42 -19.19 -21.77 -4.08
C SER A 42 -17.79 -21.61 -4.65
N MET A 43 -17.26 -22.65 -5.31
CA MET A 43 -15.93 -22.62 -5.97
C MET A 43 -15.69 -21.35 -6.81
N ARG A 44 -16.72 -20.84 -7.50
CA ARG A 44 -16.62 -19.62 -8.32
C ARG A 44 -16.50 -18.34 -7.46
N GLN A 45 -17.18 -18.27 -6.33
CA GLN A 45 -17.05 -17.16 -5.39
C GLN A 45 -15.70 -17.21 -4.68
N ASP A 46 -15.18 -18.40 -4.40
CA ASP A 46 -13.87 -18.58 -3.78
C ASP A 46 -12.76 -18.11 -4.72
N GLN A 47 -12.83 -18.45 -6.01
CA GLN A 47 -11.87 -17.98 -6.99
C GLN A 47 -11.86 -16.45 -7.15
N MET A 48 -13.03 -15.82 -7.28
CA MET A 48 -13.12 -14.35 -7.32
C MET A 48 -12.62 -13.70 -6.02
N HIS A 49 -12.82 -14.38 -4.89
CA HIS A 49 -12.36 -13.89 -3.60
C HIS A 49 -10.83 -13.95 -3.47
N GLU A 50 -10.23 -15.04 -3.93
CA GLU A 50 -8.77 -15.19 -4.00
C GLU A 50 -8.14 -14.17 -4.94
N GLU A 51 -8.73 -13.92 -6.12
CA GLU A 51 -8.27 -12.88 -7.05
C GLU A 51 -8.27 -11.49 -6.41
N GLU A 52 -9.35 -11.13 -5.69
CA GLU A 52 -9.39 -9.85 -4.96
C GLU A 52 -8.35 -9.82 -3.83
N GLY A 53 -8.18 -10.92 -3.11
CA GLY A 53 -7.15 -11.05 -2.08
C GLY A 53 -5.74 -10.87 -2.63
N GLN A 54 -5.46 -11.43 -3.79
CA GLN A 54 -4.18 -11.27 -4.49
C GLN A 54 -3.98 -9.82 -4.93
N ARG A 55 -5.01 -9.20 -5.52
CA ARG A 55 -4.98 -7.78 -5.93
C ARG A 55 -4.65 -6.85 -4.76
N LEU A 56 -5.24 -7.07 -3.60
CA LEU A 56 -4.99 -6.28 -2.40
C LEU A 56 -3.58 -6.50 -1.83
N ARG A 57 -3.07 -7.73 -1.86
CA ARG A 57 -1.68 -8.03 -1.46
C ARG A 57 -0.69 -7.33 -2.39
N ASP A 58 -0.93 -7.37 -3.70
CA ASP A 58 -0.09 -6.71 -4.69
C ASP A 58 -0.13 -5.18 -4.52
N ALA A 59 -1.31 -4.60 -4.26
CA ALA A 59 -1.44 -3.18 -3.96
C ALA A 59 -0.59 -2.76 -2.74
N VAL A 60 -0.65 -3.52 -1.64
CA VAL A 60 0.19 -3.27 -0.46
C VAL A 60 1.67 -3.43 -0.81
N TYR A 61 2.05 -4.47 -1.55
CA TYR A 61 3.43 -4.70 -1.96
C TYR A 61 3.98 -3.52 -2.76
N HIS A 62 3.26 -3.07 -3.79
CA HIS A 62 3.68 -1.94 -4.62
C HIS A 62 3.72 -0.61 -3.84
N ALA A 63 2.76 -0.37 -2.95
CA ALA A 63 2.77 0.82 -2.09
C ALA A 63 3.99 0.83 -1.15
N ARG A 64 4.35 -0.32 -0.55
CA ARG A 64 5.57 -0.43 0.27
C ARG A 64 6.83 -0.16 -0.54
N GLN A 65 6.95 -0.75 -1.73
CA GLN A 65 8.08 -0.50 -2.63
C GLN A 65 8.21 0.99 -2.99
N ALA A 66 7.09 1.66 -3.28
CA ALA A 66 7.08 3.09 -3.59
C ALA A 66 7.52 3.95 -2.40
N VAL A 67 7.05 3.64 -1.18
CA VAL A 67 7.49 4.33 0.05
C VAL A 67 9.00 4.17 0.26
N GLU A 68 9.51 2.94 0.15
CA GLU A 68 10.94 2.68 0.34
C GLU A 68 11.81 3.34 -0.74
N ALA A 69 11.37 3.30 -2.00
CA ALA A 69 12.04 4.01 -3.09
C ALA A 69 12.09 5.52 -2.83
N GLN A 70 11.00 6.12 -2.34
CA GLN A 70 10.96 7.54 -2.03
C GLN A 70 11.86 7.91 -0.84
N LYS A 71 11.91 7.08 0.21
CA LYS A 71 12.86 7.27 1.33
C LYS A 71 14.31 7.26 0.84
N GLN A 72 14.65 6.32 -0.04
CA GLN A 72 15.98 6.24 -0.64
C GLN A 72 16.28 7.45 -1.53
N ALA A 73 15.29 7.97 -2.27
CA ALA A 73 15.45 9.18 -3.06
C ALA A 73 15.75 10.40 -2.18
N ILE A 74 15.00 10.58 -1.08
CA ILE A 74 15.26 11.66 -0.11
C ILE A 74 16.64 11.55 0.51
N ALA A 75 17.08 10.34 0.88
CA ALA A 75 18.39 10.10 1.49
C ALA A 75 19.57 10.45 0.56
N LYS A 76 19.33 10.52 -0.75
CA LYS A 76 20.32 10.89 -1.78
C LYS A 76 20.32 12.37 -2.12
N LEU A 77 19.36 13.16 -1.61
CA LEU A 77 19.30 14.60 -1.85
C LEU A 77 20.42 15.33 -1.06
N PRO A 78 21.05 16.35 -1.66
CA PRO A 78 22.12 17.12 -1.04
C PRO A 78 21.65 18.02 0.11
#